data_AF-A0A519KM56-F1
#
_entry.id   AF-A0A519KM56-F1
#
_cell.length_a   1.000
_cell.length_b   1.000
_cell.length_c   1.000
_cell.angle_alpha   90.00
_cell.angle_beta   90.00
_cell.angle_gamma   90.00
#
_symmetry.space_group_name_H-M   'P 1'
#
loop_
_entity.id
_entity.type
_entity.pdbx_description
1 polymer ?
#
loop_
_entity_poly.entity_id
_entity_poly.type
_entity_poly.pdbx_seq_one_letter_code
_entity_poly.pdbx_strand_id
1 'polypeptide(L)'
;MNDELKKQQLRNHKMLATGLFVLMAVTFVGMTVLQKQDDSHWIGYIRAFSEAAMVGALADWFAVTALFHYPLGIKIPHTNLIENSKEKIGDNLGNFVVENFLSPQNIRPYIQKLKVSVYAGEWLSKDRNQNLLINELSSILINIINK
;
A
#
# COMPACT_ATOMS: atom_id res chain seq x y z
N MET A 1 -7.32 22.88 2.19
CA MET A 1 -7.93 23.13 3.52
C MET A 1 -8.06 21.85 4.36
N ASN A 2 -8.57 20.74 3.83
CA ASN A 2 -8.69 19.49 4.60
C ASN A 2 -7.36 18.81 4.99
N ASP A 3 -6.31 18.93 4.18
CA ASP A 3 -5.03 18.25 4.46
C ASP A 3 -4.25 18.86 5.63
N GLU A 4 -4.38 20.17 5.84
CA GLU A 4 -3.78 20.83 7.00
C GLU A 4 -4.47 20.40 8.30
N LEU A 5 -5.81 20.32 8.29
CA LEU A 5 -6.59 19.81 9.42
C LEU A 5 -6.20 18.35 9.74
N LYS A 6 -6.08 17.48 8.72
CA LYS A 6 -5.62 16.09 8.90
C LYS A 6 -4.22 16.02 9.49
N LYS A 7 -3.27 16.83 8.99
CA LYS A 7 -1.91 16.89 9.53
C LYS A 7 -1.90 17.33 10.99
N GLN A 8 -2.71 18.32 11.34
CA GLN A 8 -2.81 18.82 12.71
C GLN A 8 -3.41 17.76 13.66
N GLN A 9 -4.47 17.06 13.23
CA GLN A 9 -5.05 15.92 13.97
C GLN A 9 -4.02 14.80 14.18
N LEU A 10 -3.29 14.40 13.15
CA LEU A 10 -2.23 13.40 13.26
C LEU A 10 -1.15 13.82 14.26
N ARG A 11 -0.75 15.09 14.26
CA ARG A 11 0.26 15.60 15.19
C ARG A 11 -0.24 15.56 16.64
N ASN A 12 -1.51 15.89 16.87
CA ASN A 12 -2.12 15.82 18.20
C ASN A 12 -2.21 14.37 18.71
N HIS A 13 -2.66 13.42 17.87
CA HIS A 13 -2.70 12.01 18.26
C HIS A 13 -1.32 11.43 18.55
N LYS A 14 -0.32 11.77 17.72
CA LYS A 14 1.07 11.37 17.97
C LYS A 14 1.56 11.93 19.31
N MET A 15 1.30 13.22 19.58
CA MET A 15 1.71 13.86 20.82
C MET A 15 1.04 13.22 22.05
N LEU A 16 -0.25 12.91 21.96
CA LEU A 16 -0.98 12.21 23.02
C LEU A 16 -0.42 10.81 23.27
N ALA A 17 -0.20 10.02 22.20
CA ALA A 17 0.37 8.68 22.32
C ALA A 17 1.78 8.72 22.94
N THR A 18 2.65 9.62 22.48
CA THR A 18 3.99 9.80 23.07
C THR A 18 3.91 10.31 24.50
N GLY A 19 2.95 11.19 24.81
CA GLY A 19 2.74 11.73 26.15
C GLY A 19 2.33 10.64 27.14
N LEU A 20 1.37 9.78 26.76
CA LEU A 20 0.97 8.62 27.57
C LEU A 20 2.13 7.65 27.78
N PHE A 21 2.93 7.38 26.74
CA PHE A 21 4.09 6.51 26.86
C PHE A 21 5.13 7.06 27.85
N VAL A 22 5.49 8.34 27.71
CA VAL A 22 6.42 9.02 28.63
C VAL A 22 5.86 9.02 30.05
N LEU A 23 4.55 9.26 30.22
CA LEU A 23 3.90 9.23 31.52
C LEU A 23 4.05 7.85 32.18
N MET A 24 3.73 6.77 31.45
CA MET A 24 3.91 5.40 31.97
C MET A 24 5.37 5.10 32.32
N ALA A 25 6.32 5.52 31.49
CA ALA A 25 7.75 5.33 31.75
C ALA A 25 8.21 6.08 33.01
N VAL A 26 7.77 7.33 33.20
CA VAL A 26 8.07 8.11 34.41
C VAL A 26 7.41 7.49 35.64
N THR A 27 6.16 7.05 35.54
CA THR A 27 5.48 6.33 36.63
C THR A 27 6.24 5.05 37.00
N PHE A 28 6.68 4.26 36.01
CA PHE A 28 7.46 3.05 36.25
C PHE A 28 8.77 3.34 36.98
N VAL A 29 9.53 4.33 36.52
CA VAL A 29 10.80 4.73 37.15
C VAL A 29 10.56 5.26 38.57
N GLY A 30 9.57 6.13 38.74
CA GLY A 30 9.20 6.69 40.04
C GLY A 30 8.83 5.59 41.05
N MET A 31 7.90 4.71 40.68
CA MET A 31 7.48 3.60 41.55
C MET A 31 8.62 2.62 41.83
N THR A 32 9.52 2.38 40.87
CA THR A 32 10.70 1.55 41.07
C THR A 32 11.69 2.15 42.07
N VAL A 33 11.85 3.48 42.10
CA VAL A 33 12.69 4.17 43.09
C VAL A 33 12.04 4.18 44.46
N LEU A 34 10.74 4.47 44.53
CA LEU A 34 9.96 4.48 45.78
C LEU A 34 9.90 3.10 46.44
N GLN A 35 9.76 2.03 45.65
CA GLN A 35 9.77 0.65 46.16
C GLN A 35 11.08 0.28 46.88
N LYS A 36 12.20 0.96 46.59
CA LYS A 36 13.47 0.72 47.30
C LYS A 36 13.47 1.26 48.74
N GLN A 37 12.57 2.19 49.08
CA GLN A 37 12.50 2.83 50.40
C GLN A 37 11.31 2.31 51.22
N ASP A 38 10.19 1.99 50.56
CA ASP A 38 8.97 1.47 51.21
C ASP A 38 8.42 0.27 50.43
N ASP A 39 8.32 -0.89 51.07
CA ASP A 39 7.83 -2.14 50.45
C ASP A 39 6.30 -2.27 50.56
N SER A 40 5.59 -1.19 50.22
CA SER A 40 4.13 -1.18 50.27
C SER A 40 3.55 -1.89 49.05
N HIS A 41 2.71 -2.92 49.25
CA HIS A 41 2.16 -3.75 48.18
C HIS A 41 1.46 -2.99 47.04
N TRP A 42 0.87 -1.82 47.31
CA TRP A 42 0.21 -0.99 46.29
C TRP A 42 1.17 -0.41 45.25
N ILE A 43 2.42 -0.13 45.64
CA ILE A 43 3.48 0.38 44.76
C ILE A 43 3.83 -0.68 43.70
N GLY A 44 3.85 -1.95 44.12
CA GLY A 44 4.09 -3.09 43.22
C GLY A 44 3.03 -3.21 42.12
N TYR A 45 1.75 -2.99 42.43
CA TYR A 45 0.68 -3.04 41.42
C TYR A 45 0.82 -1.94 40.36
N ILE A 46 1.13 -0.71 40.77
CA ILE A 46 1.31 0.40 39.81
C ILE A 46 2.59 0.22 38.99
N ARG A 47 3.66 -0.29 39.60
CA ARG A 47 4.89 -0.65 38.88
C ARG A 47 4.61 -1.69 37.81
N ALA A 48 3.96 -2.80 38.15
CA ALA A 48 3.65 -3.86 37.20
C ALA A 48 2.72 -3.37 36.08
N PHE A 49 1.73 -2.54 36.41
CA PHE A 49 0.83 -1.94 35.42
C PHE A 49 1.58 -1.02 34.44
N SER A 50 2.40 -0.11 34.97
CA SER A 50 3.19 0.81 34.14
C SER A 50 4.25 0.09 33.30
N GLU A 51 4.86 -0.97 33.82
CA GLU A 51 5.76 -1.86 33.08
C GLU A 51 5.05 -2.54 31.91
N ALA A 52 3.88 -3.15 32.17
CA ALA A 52 3.08 -3.79 31.14
C ALA A 52 2.62 -2.80 30.06
N ALA A 53 2.17 -1.61 30.46
CA ALA A 53 1.75 -0.56 29.53
C ALA A 53 2.93 -0.06 28.65
N MET A 54 4.11 0.14 29.23
CA MET A 54 5.30 0.58 28.50
C MET A 54 5.77 -0.48 27.50
N VAL A 55 5.89 -1.74 27.94
CA VAL A 55 6.31 -2.85 27.06
C VAL A 55 5.27 -3.11 25.97
N GLY A 56 3.98 -3.04 26.28
CA GLY A 56 2.90 -3.18 25.31
C GLY A 56 2.96 -2.12 24.21
N ALA A 57 3.21 -0.85 24.58
CA ALA A 57 3.37 0.23 23.61
C ALA A 57 4.60 0.03 22.69
N LEU A 58 5.71 -0.46 23.23
CA LEU A 58 6.90 -0.78 22.43
C LEU A 58 6.67 -1.96 21.48
N ALA A 59 5.92 -2.98 21.92
CA ALA A 59 5.59 -4.14 21.12
C ALA A 59 4.70 -3.76 19.92
N ASP A 60 3.67 -2.94 20.13
CA ASP A 60 2.79 -2.46 19.06
C ASP A 60 3.58 -1.63 18.03
N TRP A 61 4.42 -0.71 18.50
CA TRP A 61 5.30 0.07 17.61
C TRP A 61 6.22 -0.82 16.78
N PHE A 62 6.82 -1.83 17.41
CA PHE A 62 7.69 -2.79 16.72
C PHE A 62 6.91 -3.60 15.69
N ALA A 63 5.72 -4.10 16.02
CA ALA A 63 4.90 -4.92 15.12
C ALA A 63 4.50 -4.17 13.84
N VAL A 64 3.99 -2.94 13.99
CA VAL A 64 3.60 -2.10 12.84
C VAL A 64 4.82 -1.74 11.99
N THR A 65 5.93 -1.37 12.65
CA THR A 65 7.17 -1.04 11.93
C THR A 65 7.70 -2.26 11.17
N ALA A 66 7.77 -3.43 11.82
CA ALA A 66 8.23 -4.68 11.23
C ALA A 66 7.35 -5.19 10.09
N LEU A 67 6.09 -4.78 10.01
CA LEU A 67 5.22 -5.13 8.88
C LEU A 67 5.67 -4.44 7.59
N PHE A 68 6.12 -3.17 7.70
CA PHE A 68 6.38 -2.29 6.55
C PHE A 68 7.85 -1.90 6.32
N HIS A 69 8.69 -1.98 7.35
CA HIS A 69 10.08 -1.53 7.34
C HIS A 69 10.93 -2.36 8.33
N TYR A 70 12.23 -2.12 8.32
CA TYR A 70 13.15 -2.67 9.31
C TYR A 70 13.14 -1.83 10.60
N PRO A 71 12.68 -2.38 11.75
CA PRO A 71 12.72 -1.65 13.01
C PRO A 71 14.17 -1.30 13.36
N LEU A 72 14.42 -0.04 13.75
CA LEU A 72 15.75 0.51 14.03
C LEU A 72 16.76 0.45 12.85
N GLY A 73 16.32 0.18 11.63
CA GLY A 73 17.18 0.04 10.45
C GLY A 73 18.01 -1.24 10.41
N ILE A 74 17.76 -2.17 11.35
CA ILE A 74 18.48 -3.45 11.42
C ILE A 74 17.71 -4.48 10.59
N LYS A 75 18.40 -5.16 9.67
CA LYS A 75 17.83 -6.21 8.81
C LYS A 75 17.61 -7.51 9.59
N ILE A 76 16.63 -7.50 10.48
CA ILE A 76 16.24 -8.68 11.26
C ILE A 76 15.53 -9.67 10.31
N PRO A 77 15.94 -10.96 10.27
CA PRO A 77 15.25 -11.97 9.48
C PRO A 77 13.75 -12.03 9.87
N HIS A 78 12.87 -12.18 8.88
CA HIS A 78 11.39 -12.18 9.04
C HIS A 78 10.73 -10.83 9.42
N THR A 79 11.46 -9.71 9.39
CA THR A 79 10.84 -8.37 9.41
C THR A 79 10.69 -7.81 8.00
N ASN A 80 10.00 -6.68 7.86
CA ASN A 80 9.63 -6.08 6.59
C ASN A 80 8.75 -6.97 5.70
N LEU A 81 7.75 -7.62 6.31
CA LEU A 81 6.98 -8.71 5.70
C LEU A 81 6.26 -8.29 4.42
N ILE A 82 5.64 -7.10 4.41
CA ILE A 82 4.89 -6.62 3.25
C ILE A 82 5.85 -6.25 2.11
N GLU A 83 6.95 -5.54 2.40
CA GLU A 83 7.92 -5.18 1.36
C GLU A 83 8.56 -6.42 0.72
N ASN A 84 8.93 -7.41 1.53
CA ASN A 84 9.48 -8.67 1.05
C ASN A 84 8.48 -9.52 0.25
N SER A 85 7.17 -9.27 0.41
CA SER A 85 6.10 -10.00 -0.28
C SER A 85 5.38 -9.17 -1.36
N LYS A 86 5.93 -8.02 -1.75
CA LYS A 86 5.31 -7.10 -2.73
C LYS A 86 4.94 -7.78 -4.04
N GLU A 87 5.82 -8.62 -4.60
CA GLU A 87 5.56 -9.33 -5.86
C GLU A 87 4.36 -10.28 -5.73
N LYS A 88 4.35 -11.13 -4.70
CA LYS A 88 3.24 -12.06 -4.43
C LYS A 88 1.90 -11.35 -4.22
N ILE A 89 1.92 -10.22 -3.52
CA ILE A 89 0.72 -9.39 -3.32
C ILE A 89 0.25 -8.81 -4.66
N GLY A 90 1.19 -8.33 -5.49
CA GLY A 90 0.91 -7.81 -6.82
C GLY A 90 0.28 -8.86 -7.74
N ASP A 91 0.85 -10.07 -7.78
CA ASP A 91 0.34 -11.18 -8.59
C ASP A 91 -1.08 -11.58 -8.16
N ASN A 92 -1.31 -11.74 -6.85
CA ASN A 92 -2.63 -12.08 -6.31
C ASN A 92 -3.66 -10.97 -6.59
N LEU A 93 -3.29 -9.71 -6.44
CA LEU A 93 -4.18 -8.58 -6.74
C LEU A 93 -4.49 -8.50 -8.24
N GLY A 94 -3.50 -8.75 -9.10
CA GLY A 94 -3.67 -8.83 -10.54
C GLY A 94 -4.65 -9.92 -10.95
N ASN A 95 -4.45 -11.14 -10.45
CA ASN A 95 -5.36 -12.26 -10.66
C ASN A 95 -6.77 -11.95 -10.17
N PHE A 96 -6.91 -11.36 -8.98
CA PHE A 96 -8.20 -10.93 -8.44
C PHE A 96 -8.91 -9.93 -9.37
N VAL A 97 -8.20 -8.93 -9.90
CA VAL A 97 -8.79 -7.96 -10.83
C VAL A 97 -9.22 -8.63 -12.12
N VAL A 98 -8.41 -9.53 -12.66
CA VAL A 98 -8.73 -10.28 -13.88
C VAL A 98 -9.99 -11.12 -13.68
N GLU A 99 -10.04 -11.89 -12.60
CA GLU A 99 -11.15 -12.80 -12.31
C GLU A 99 -12.46 -12.06 -12.01
N ASN A 100 -12.41 -10.98 -11.24
CA ASN A 100 -13.61 -10.28 -10.79
C ASN A 100 -14.09 -9.20 -11.76
N PHE A 101 -13.19 -8.49 -12.44
CA PHE A 101 -13.55 -7.34 -13.27
C PHE A 101 -13.35 -7.57 -14.77
N LEU A 102 -12.33 -8.34 -15.16
CA LEU A 102 -12.03 -8.62 -16.58
C LEU A 102 -12.55 -9.98 -17.04
N SER A 103 -13.48 -10.59 -16.29
CA SER A 103 -14.08 -11.85 -16.70
C SER A 103 -14.76 -11.70 -18.07
N PRO A 104 -14.78 -12.76 -18.91
CA PRO A 104 -15.43 -12.71 -20.22
C PRO A 104 -16.89 -12.24 -20.13
N GLN A 105 -17.57 -12.57 -19.04
CA GLN A 105 -18.95 -12.20 -18.77
C GLN A 105 -19.10 -10.69 -18.53
N ASN A 106 -18.17 -10.11 -17.78
CA ASN A 106 -18.18 -8.69 -17.42
C ASN A 106 -17.70 -7.79 -18.56
N ILE A 107 -16.74 -8.25 -19.39
CA ILE A 107 -16.14 -7.42 -20.44
C ILE A 107 -16.86 -7.50 -21.79
N ARG A 108 -17.54 -8.61 -22.09
CA ARG A 108 -18.22 -8.83 -23.39
C ARG A 108 -19.23 -7.74 -23.75
N PRO A 109 -20.07 -7.20 -22.82
CA PRO A 109 -20.97 -6.08 -23.13
C PRO A 109 -20.24 -4.79 -23.52
N TYR A 110 -19.03 -4.55 -22.99
CA TYR A 110 -18.22 -3.38 -23.36
C TYR A 110 -17.57 -3.57 -24.73
N ILE A 111 -17.06 -4.77 -25.02
CA ILE A 111 -16.49 -5.09 -26.33
C ILE A 111 -17.55 -5.01 -27.43
N GLN A 112 -18.76 -5.51 -27.18
CA GLN A 112 -19.85 -5.43 -28.16
C GLN A 112 -20.32 -3.99 -28.44
N LYS A 113 -20.11 -3.06 -27.49
CA LYS A 113 -20.38 -1.64 -27.70
C LYS A 113 -19.29 -0.94 -28.52
N LEU A 114 -18.08 -1.51 -28.60
CA LEU A 114 -17.04 -0.98 -29.48
C LEU A 114 -17.45 -1.24 -30.93
N LYS A 115 -17.87 -0.17 -31.61
CA LYS A 115 -18.15 -0.20 -33.06
C LYS A 115 -16.84 -0.15 -33.85
N VAL A 116 -16.00 -1.17 -33.70
CA VAL A 116 -14.69 -1.26 -34.38
C VAL A 116 -14.84 -1.08 -35.89
N SER A 117 -15.88 -1.65 -36.49
CA SER A 117 -16.18 -1.51 -37.91
C SER A 117 -16.49 -0.06 -38.33
N VAL A 118 -17.16 0.71 -37.47
CA VAL A 118 -17.45 2.13 -37.73
C VAL A 118 -16.18 2.95 -37.62
N TYR A 119 -15.38 2.71 -36.57
CA TYR A 119 -14.11 3.40 -36.37
C TYR A 119 -13.12 3.10 -37.50
N ALA A 120 -13.04 1.84 -37.94
CA ALA A 120 -12.22 1.43 -39.08
C ALA A 120 -12.75 2.05 -40.39
N GLY A 121 -14.06 2.10 -40.59
CA GLY A 121 -14.68 2.76 -41.74
C GLY A 121 -14.42 4.27 -41.79
N GLU A 122 -14.56 4.96 -40.67
CA GLU A 122 -14.23 6.40 -40.55
C GLU A 122 -12.73 6.66 -40.73
N TRP A 123 -11.88 5.73 -40.31
CA TRP A 123 -10.46 5.83 -40.56
C TRP A 123 -10.14 5.63 -42.05
N LEU A 124 -10.78 4.65 -42.70
CA LEU A 124 -10.62 4.38 -44.13
C LEU A 124 -11.28 5.45 -45.02
N SER A 125 -12.27 6.21 -44.53
CA SER A 125 -12.93 7.25 -45.31
C SER A 125 -12.10 8.52 -45.46
N LYS A 126 -11.00 8.66 -44.72
CA LYS A 126 -10.07 9.78 -44.87
C LYS A 126 -9.19 9.58 -46.10
N ASP A 127 -9.20 10.54 -47.02
CA ASP A 127 -8.41 10.52 -48.27
C ASP A 127 -6.92 10.20 -48.02
N ARG A 128 -6.34 10.78 -46.95
CA ARG A 128 -4.95 10.50 -46.55
C ARG A 128 -4.69 9.01 -46.30
N ASN A 129 -5.62 8.34 -45.64
CA ASN A 129 -5.48 6.94 -45.24
C ASN A 129 -5.75 6.00 -46.41
N GLN A 130 -6.65 6.36 -47.32
CA GLN A 130 -6.84 5.64 -48.57
C GLN A 130 -5.57 5.68 -49.43
N ASN A 131 -4.97 6.87 -49.58
CA ASN A 131 -3.73 7.01 -50.33
C ASN A 131 -2.58 6.20 -49.71
N LEU A 132 -2.48 6.14 -48.38
CA LEU A 132 -1.52 5.27 -47.69
C LEU A 132 -1.77 3.79 -48.00
N LEU A 133 -3.01 3.32 -47.89
CA LEU A 133 -3.39 1.94 -48.19
C LEU A 133 -3.13 1.56 -49.64
N ILE A 134 -3.47 2.43 -50.58
CA ILE A 134 -3.27 2.22 -52.01
C ILE A 134 -1.78 2.18 -52.35
N ASN A 135 -0.98 3.08 -51.79
CA ASN A 135 0.46 3.09 -52.01
C ASN A 135 1.12 1.82 -51.47
N GLU A 136 0.71 1.35 -50.30
CA GLU A 136 1.27 0.13 -49.70
C GLU A 136 0.82 -1.14 -50.41
N LEU A 137 -0.45 -1.22 -50.83
CA LEU A 137 -0.94 -2.33 -51.65
C LEU A 137 -0.25 -2.36 -53.02
N SER A 138 -0.03 -1.20 -53.62
CA SER A 138 0.68 -1.09 -54.91
C SER A 138 2.15 -1.50 -54.75
N SER A 139 2.83 -1.10 -53.67
CA SER A 139 4.21 -1.48 -53.43
C SER A 139 4.35 -2.99 -53.22
N ILE A 140 3.44 -3.61 -52.46
CA ILE A 140 3.41 -5.07 -52.22
C ILE A 140 3.14 -5.82 -53.52
N LEU A 141 2.15 -5.39 -54.32
CA LEU A 141 1.82 -6.02 -55.60
C LEU A 141 2.99 -5.95 -56.58
N ILE A 142 3.65 -4.80 -56.69
CA ILE A 142 4.84 -4.63 -57.52
C ILE A 142 5.97 -5.54 -57.03
N ASN A 143 6.16 -5.67 -55.72
CA ASN A 143 7.19 -6.54 -55.14
C ASN A 143 6.93 -8.03 -55.40
N ILE A 144 5.66 -8.45 -55.42
CA ILE A 144 5.27 -9.83 -55.71
C ILE A 144 5.42 -10.15 -57.20
N ILE A 145 5.10 -9.19 -58.08
CA ILE A 145 5.20 -9.38 -59.53
C ILE A 145 6.65 -9.34 -60.02
N ASN A 146 7.52 -8.54 -59.38
CA ASN A 146 8.95 -8.44 -59.73
C ASN A 146 9.83 -9.54 -59.08
N LYS A 147 9.22 -10.57 -58.48
CA LYS A 147 9.92 -11.70 -57.83
C LYS A 147 9.57 -13.01 -58.51
#